data_AF-A0A9W8TM65-F1
#
_entry.id   AF-A0A9W8TM65-F1
#
_cell.length_a   1.000
_cell.length_b   1.000
_cell.length_c   1.000
_cell.angle_alpha   90.00
_cell.angle_beta   90.00
_cell.angle_gamma   90.00
#
_symmetry.space_group_name_H-M   'P 1'
#
loop_
_entity.id
_entity.type
_entity.pdbx_description
1 polymer ?
#
loop_
_entity_poly.entity_id
_entity_poly.type
_entity_poly.pdbx_seq_one_letter_code
_entity_poly.pdbx_strand_id
1 'polypeptide(L)'
;MRIPYTDVLAAPTIIPKSADALSGAVAALHEFLVAPSPRLPSSSEASSSSSSTAVLTGAGISVASGLADYRGTKGTYRVNKTYRPIYYHEFLSNHEARKRYWARSFLGWSTLHRAKPNATHFAIKDLNELGLVGSVITQNVDSFHSQAHPNLQTTELHGYLRSTVCTSCHEELSRDEFQNELARLNPAWNVFLQEILASGALDTENPDERRSRGMKTNPDGDVDIPEAPYTTFRYPACPKCLTRPPRNGDGTRAVVEIDSDGAWKSSSTAGILKPAVVMFGENIKPSVKATAEKTIDSANKLLILGTSLATYSAWRLVKQAKDQKKPIAIVNVGGVRGEEAFFVELDPDQRGSQGVRTEVPTDELLPALVGQLRSSIAQTPSKAPGLVAETRGSSVFKDMLS
;
A
#
# COMPACT_ATOMS: atom_id res chain seq x y z
N MET A 1 18.85 -10.97 -13.32
CA MET A 1 18.16 -11.20 -12.03
C MET A 1 16.79 -11.82 -12.33
N ARG A 2 16.43 -12.97 -11.75
CA ARG A 2 15.07 -13.55 -11.90
C ARG A 2 14.14 -12.92 -10.85
N ILE A 3 12.87 -12.77 -11.18
CA ILE A 3 11.86 -12.32 -10.21
C ILE A 3 11.62 -13.47 -9.22
N PRO A 4 11.86 -13.27 -7.92
CA PRO A 4 11.69 -14.34 -6.95
C PRO A 4 10.21 -14.56 -6.61
N TYR A 5 9.89 -15.78 -6.18
CA TYR A 5 8.55 -16.20 -5.70
C TYR A 5 7.44 -15.95 -6.73
N THR A 6 7.62 -16.43 -7.96
CA THR A 6 6.60 -16.37 -9.04
C THR A 6 5.60 -17.53 -8.97
N ASP A 7 5.93 -18.59 -8.24
CA ASP A 7 5.08 -19.77 -8.04
C ASP A 7 4.15 -19.61 -6.83
N VAL A 8 3.20 -20.54 -6.71
CA VAL A 8 2.25 -20.58 -5.59
C VAL A 8 3.01 -20.90 -4.30
N LEU A 9 2.87 -20.02 -3.31
CA LEU A 9 3.39 -20.28 -1.96
C LEU A 9 2.57 -21.37 -1.28
N ALA A 10 3.19 -22.09 -0.34
CA ALA A 10 2.52 -23.15 0.41
C ALA A 10 1.23 -22.65 1.07
N ALA A 11 0.24 -23.52 1.18
CA ALA A 11 -1.00 -23.20 1.89
C ALA A 11 -0.69 -22.88 3.37
N PRO A 12 -1.36 -21.88 3.96
CA PRO A 12 -1.09 -21.49 5.34
C PRO A 12 -1.69 -22.46 6.34
N THR A 13 -1.13 -22.47 7.56
CA THR A 13 -1.83 -23.02 8.73
C THR A 13 -2.67 -21.91 9.35
N ILE A 14 -3.99 -22.11 9.42
CA ILE A 14 -4.92 -21.15 10.02
C ILE A 14 -4.78 -21.12 11.54
N ILE A 15 -4.70 -19.92 12.12
CA ILE A 15 -4.39 -19.69 13.53
C ILE A 15 -5.27 -18.55 14.10
N PRO A 16 -6.00 -18.75 15.21
CA PRO A 16 -6.40 -20.05 15.73
C PRO A 16 -7.18 -20.84 14.68
N LYS A 17 -7.39 -22.15 14.87
CA LYS A 17 -8.14 -23.00 13.92
C LYS A 17 -9.53 -22.45 13.58
N SER A 18 -10.18 -21.77 14.53
CA SER A 18 -11.48 -21.12 14.34
C SER A 18 -11.47 -19.94 13.36
N ALA A 19 -10.30 -19.41 13.01
CA ALA A 19 -10.16 -18.30 12.08
C ALA A 19 -10.24 -18.71 10.60
N ASP A 20 -10.75 -19.92 10.31
CA ASP A 20 -10.99 -20.45 8.96
C ASP A 20 -12.30 -19.92 8.35
N ALA A 21 -13.22 -19.45 9.19
CA ALA A 21 -14.48 -18.82 8.79
C ALA A 21 -14.56 -17.36 9.28
N LEU A 22 -15.41 -16.57 8.63
CA LEU A 22 -15.57 -15.13 8.92
C LEU A 22 -15.81 -14.84 10.41
N SER A 23 -16.77 -15.51 11.05
CA SER A 23 -17.11 -15.24 12.45
C SER A 23 -15.94 -15.49 13.41
N GLY A 24 -15.21 -16.59 13.22
CA GLY A 24 -14.07 -16.93 14.07
C GLY A 24 -12.83 -16.09 13.74
N ALA A 25 -12.64 -15.67 12.50
CA ALA A 25 -11.61 -14.70 12.11
C ALA A 25 -11.87 -13.32 12.72
N VAL A 26 -13.14 -12.87 12.72
CA VAL A 26 -13.55 -11.64 13.41
C VAL A 26 -13.25 -11.75 14.90
N ALA A 27 -13.66 -12.84 15.56
CA ALA A 27 -13.41 -13.04 16.99
C ALA A 27 -11.92 -13.04 17.33
N ALA A 28 -11.09 -13.72 16.51
CA ALA A 28 -9.65 -13.78 16.70
C ALA A 28 -8.97 -12.42 16.51
N LEU A 29 -9.35 -11.65 15.48
CA LEU A 29 -8.80 -10.30 15.27
C LEU A 29 -9.29 -9.29 16.30
N HIS A 30 -10.54 -9.42 16.77
CA HIS A 30 -11.04 -8.62 17.87
C HIS A 30 -10.13 -8.83 19.10
N GLU A 31 -9.92 -10.08 19.50
CA GLU A 31 -9.01 -10.43 20.59
C GLU A 31 -7.59 -9.90 20.34
N PHE A 32 -7.06 -10.11 19.14
CA PHE A 32 -5.74 -9.61 18.75
C PHE A 32 -5.60 -8.11 18.95
N LEU A 33 -6.59 -7.31 18.55
CA LEU A 33 -6.51 -5.84 18.64
C LEU A 33 -6.67 -5.35 20.08
N VAL A 34 -7.60 -5.90 20.85
CA VAL A 34 -7.92 -5.43 22.21
C VAL A 34 -7.02 -6.00 23.31
N ALA A 35 -6.34 -7.13 23.06
CA ALA A 35 -5.47 -7.75 24.06
C ALA A 35 -4.38 -6.79 24.55
N PRO A 36 -4.00 -6.82 25.84
CA PRO A 36 -2.87 -6.01 26.32
C PRO A 36 -1.58 -6.37 25.57
N SER A 37 -0.80 -5.35 25.21
CA SER A 37 0.51 -5.58 24.63
C SER A 37 1.47 -6.16 25.67
N PRO A 38 2.33 -7.14 25.32
CA PRO A 38 3.40 -7.57 26.20
C PRO A 38 4.27 -6.37 26.60
N ARG A 39 4.54 -6.17 27.89
CA ARG A 39 5.39 -5.06 28.34
C ARG A 39 6.81 -5.30 27.81
N LEU A 40 7.31 -4.38 26.99
CA LEU A 40 8.72 -4.38 26.60
C LEU A 40 9.57 -3.97 27.81
N PRO A 41 10.70 -4.65 28.11
CA PRO A 41 11.48 -4.42 29.34
C PRO A 41 12.15 -3.04 29.51
N SER A 42 12.02 -2.11 28.55
CA SER A 42 12.83 -0.88 28.51
C SER A 42 12.06 0.44 28.56
N SER A 43 10.73 0.45 28.76
CA SER A 43 9.97 1.71 28.91
C SER A 43 9.67 1.98 30.39
N SER A 44 10.65 2.55 31.09
CA SER A 44 10.47 3.15 32.40
C SER A 44 9.75 4.49 32.27
N GLU A 45 8.45 4.47 31.96
CA GLU A 45 7.50 5.53 32.28
C GLU A 45 6.11 5.06 31.87
N ALA A 46 5.18 5.11 32.83
CA ALA A 46 3.78 4.78 32.63
C ALA A 46 3.09 5.87 31.79
N SER A 47 3.41 5.89 30.49
CA SER A 47 2.55 6.51 29.49
C SER A 47 1.45 5.50 29.17
N SER A 48 0.21 5.87 29.47
CA SER A 48 -1.00 5.16 29.04
C SER A 48 -1.21 5.23 27.51
N SER A 49 -0.15 5.07 26.71
CA SER A 49 -0.25 5.19 25.26
C SER A 49 -1.08 4.04 24.72
N SER A 50 -2.21 4.40 24.12
CA SER A 50 -3.09 3.55 23.31
C SER A 50 -2.32 2.45 22.58
N SER A 51 -2.86 1.22 22.59
CA SER A 51 -2.31 0.08 21.86
C SER A 51 -2.08 0.44 20.38
N SER A 52 -0.83 0.76 20.01
CA SER A 52 -0.49 1.17 18.66
C SER A 52 -0.21 -0.06 17.81
N THR A 53 -1.21 -0.56 17.09
CA THR A 53 -0.99 -1.55 16.03
C THR A 53 -0.46 -0.84 14.79
N ALA A 54 0.67 -1.30 14.25
CA ALA A 54 1.09 -0.94 12.89
C ALA A 54 0.44 -1.89 11.88
N VAL A 55 -0.04 -1.33 10.78
CA VAL A 55 -0.59 -2.11 9.67
C VAL A 55 0.41 -2.16 8.53
N LEU A 56 0.70 -3.35 7.99
CA LEU A 56 1.50 -3.56 6.79
C LEU A 56 0.63 -4.08 5.65
N THR A 57 0.51 -3.34 4.56
CA THR A 57 -0.38 -3.70 3.44
C THR A 57 0.38 -4.02 2.15
N GLY A 58 -0.25 -4.78 1.25
CA GLY A 58 0.20 -4.98 -0.12
C GLY A 58 -0.96 -5.11 -1.11
N ALA A 59 -0.66 -5.52 -2.34
CA ALA A 59 -1.58 -5.36 -3.48
C ALA A 59 -2.93 -6.09 -3.30
N GLY A 60 -2.98 -7.12 -2.46
CA GLY A 60 -4.20 -7.88 -2.18
C GLY A 60 -5.34 -7.02 -1.62
N ILE A 61 -5.04 -5.96 -0.85
CA ILE A 61 -6.11 -5.09 -0.31
C ILE A 61 -6.78 -4.22 -1.38
N SER A 62 -6.15 -4.03 -2.54
CA SER A 62 -6.64 -3.18 -3.62
C SER A 62 -7.32 -3.99 -4.74
N VAL A 63 -7.42 -5.32 -4.61
CA VAL A 63 -8.11 -6.18 -5.59
C VAL A 63 -9.60 -5.82 -5.69
N ALA A 64 -10.26 -5.60 -4.55
CA ALA A 64 -11.65 -5.15 -4.50
C ALA A 64 -11.86 -3.71 -5.05
N SER A 65 -10.78 -2.98 -5.33
CA SER A 65 -10.83 -1.69 -6.04
C SER A 65 -10.68 -1.84 -7.56
N GLY A 66 -10.69 -3.08 -8.09
CA GLY A 66 -10.54 -3.36 -9.51
C GLY A 66 -9.08 -3.37 -10.01
N LEU A 67 -8.11 -3.24 -9.10
CA LEU A 67 -6.68 -3.33 -9.43
C LEU A 67 -6.21 -4.79 -9.42
N ALA A 68 -5.32 -5.14 -10.35
CA ALA A 68 -4.71 -6.46 -10.34
C ALA A 68 -3.74 -6.61 -9.15
N ASP A 69 -3.48 -7.83 -8.72
CA ASP A 69 -2.35 -8.16 -7.85
C ASP A 69 -1.26 -8.93 -8.62
N TYR A 70 -0.09 -9.12 -8.01
CA TYR A 70 1.03 -9.79 -8.71
C TYR A 70 0.97 -11.32 -8.61
N ARG A 71 0.50 -11.86 -7.48
CA ARG A 71 0.80 -13.23 -7.05
C ARG A 71 -0.39 -14.06 -6.60
N GLY A 72 -1.57 -13.49 -6.44
CA GLY A 72 -2.81 -14.21 -6.16
C GLY A 72 -3.17 -15.17 -7.30
N THR A 73 -4.25 -15.93 -7.13
CA THR A 73 -4.67 -16.97 -8.09
C THR A 73 -4.85 -16.43 -9.51
N LYS A 74 -5.31 -15.18 -9.64
CA LYS A 74 -5.45 -14.44 -10.91
C LYS A 74 -4.36 -13.38 -11.11
N GLY A 75 -3.30 -13.37 -10.30
CA GLY A 75 -2.28 -12.34 -10.31
C GLY A 75 -1.38 -12.37 -11.55
N THR A 76 -0.77 -11.21 -11.86
CA THR A 76 0.00 -10.98 -13.09
C THR A 76 1.02 -12.08 -13.41
N TYR A 77 1.84 -12.51 -12.44
CA TYR A 77 2.87 -13.53 -12.68
C TYR A 77 2.29 -14.94 -12.95
N ARG A 78 1.00 -15.16 -12.66
CA ARG A 78 0.30 -16.41 -12.98
C ARG A 78 -0.35 -16.34 -14.36
N VAL A 79 -1.01 -15.24 -14.68
CA VAL A 79 -1.81 -15.08 -15.91
C VAL A 79 -1.02 -14.50 -17.10
N ASN A 80 0.16 -13.93 -16.84
CA ASN A 80 1.07 -13.42 -17.86
C ASN A 80 2.50 -13.92 -17.58
N LYS A 81 2.79 -15.17 -17.98
CA LYS A 81 4.09 -15.83 -17.73
C LYS A 81 5.27 -15.15 -18.42
N THR A 82 5.00 -14.35 -19.46
CA THR A 82 6.01 -13.56 -20.18
C THR A 82 6.20 -12.17 -19.58
N TYR A 83 5.36 -11.75 -18.63
CA TYR A 83 5.49 -10.45 -17.97
C TYR A 83 6.82 -10.34 -17.24
N ARG A 84 7.53 -9.25 -17.50
CA ARG A 84 8.75 -8.88 -16.79
C ARG A 84 8.66 -7.39 -16.44
N PRO A 85 8.73 -7.01 -15.15
CA PRO A 85 8.78 -5.62 -14.77
C PRO A 85 10.08 -5.02 -15.30
N ILE A 86 10.04 -3.74 -15.66
CA ILE A 86 11.25 -3.03 -16.03
C ILE A 86 12.15 -2.87 -14.80
N TYR A 87 13.44 -3.14 -14.97
CA TYR A 87 14.42 -2.91 -13.91
C TYR A 87 14.94 -1.48 -13.94
N TYR A 88 15.30 -0.92 -12.80
CA TYR A 88 15.77 0.46 -12.67
C TYR A 88 16.94 0.78 -13.62
N HIS A 89 17.99 -0.05 -13.62
CA HIS A 89 19.14 0.13 -14.52
C HIS A 89 18.75 0.10 -16.01
N GLU A 90 17.77 -0.71 -16.39
CA GLU A 90 17.27 -0.87 -17.76
C GLU A 90 16.48 0.37 -18.17
N PHE A 91 15.63 0.87 -17.27
CA PHE A 91 14.92 2.14 -17.46
C PHE A 91 15.90 3.30 -17.68
N LEU A 92 16.98 3.40 -16.89
CA LEU A 92 17.95 4.48 -17.03
C LEU A 92 18.79 4.37 -18.31
N SER A 93 19.23 3.17 -18.67
CA SER A 93 20.21 2.98 -19.76
C SER A 93 19.57 2.83 -21.14
N ASN A 94 18.29 2.44 -21.25
CA ASN A 94 17.69 2.08 -22.53
C ASN A 94 16.48 2.98 -22.89
N HIS A 95 16.67 3.82 -23.91
CA HIS A 95 15.63 4.71 -24.43
C HIS A 95 14.39 3.97 -24.93
N GLU A 96 14.56 2.89 -25.70
CA GLU A 96 13.44 2.10 -26.23
C GLU A 96 12.68 1.36 -25.12
N ALA A 97 13.37 0.95 -24.05
CA ALA A 97 12.71 0.41 -22.87
C ALA A 97 11.83 1.46 -22.17
N ARG A 98 12.29 2.73 -22.09
CA ARG A 98 11.47 3.84 -21.55
C ARG A 98 10.25 4.14 -22.39
N LYS A 99 10.38 4.15 -23.72
CA LYS A 99 9.23 4.37 -24.64
C LYS A 99 8.17 3.30 -24.44
N ARG A 100 8.59 2.04 -24.38
CA ARG A 100 7.70 0.91 -24.06
C ARG A 100 7.06 1.05 -22.69
N TYR A 101 7.83 1.38 -21.65
CA TYR A 101 7.28 1.58 -20.31
C TYR A 101 6.22 2.68 -20.30
N TRP A 102 6.53 3.86 -20.85
CA TRP A 102 5.63 5.00 -20.81
C TRP A 102 4.39 4.80 -21.68
N ALA A 103 4.48 4.09 -22.81
CA ALA A 103 3.31 3.72 -23.60
C ALA A 103 2.34 2.82 -22.83
N ARG A 104 2.89 1.80 -22.15
CA ARG A 104 2.11 0.86 -21.32
C ARG A 104 1.49 1.58 -20.11
N SER A 105 2.26 2.47 -19.47
CA SER A 105 1.80 3.31 -18.36
C SER A 105 0.75 4.34 -18.80
N PHE A 106 0.86 4.90 -20.00
CA PHE A 106 -0.07 5.90 -20.54
C PHE A 106 -1.49 5.35 -20.62
N LEU A 107 -1.63 4.14 -21.16
CA LEU A 107 -2.93 3.47 -21.27
C LEU A 107 -3.44 3.03 -19.89
N GLY A 108 -2.54 2.49 -19.10
CA GLY A 108 -2.80 2.00 -17.76
C GLY A 108 -3.22 3.05 -16.74
N TRP A 109 -2.77 4.29 -16.90
CA TRP A 109 -3.07 5.40 -15.99
C TRP A 109 -4.57 5.63 -15.81
N SER A 110 -5.35 5.46 -16.88
CA SER A 110 -6.80 5.64 -16.85
C SER A 110 -7.51 4.69 -15.88
N THR A 111 -7.08 3.44 -15.80
CA THR A 111 -7.62 2.43 -14.86
C THR A 111 -7.31 2.83 -13.42
N LEU A 112 -6.05 3.16 -13.13
CA LEU A 112 -5.64 3.54 -11.78
C LEU A 112 -6.31 4.84 -11.32
N HIS A 113 -6.41 5.83 -12.19
CA HIS A 113 -7.02 7.13 -11.89
C HIS A 113 -8.52 7.02 -11.57
N ARG A 114 -9.22 6.06 -12.19
CA ARG A 114 -10.64 5.78 -11.93
C ARG A 114 -10.87 4.94 -10.68
N ALA A 115 -9.94 4.05 -10.34
CA ALA A 115 -10.04 3.22 -9.15
C ALA A 115 -10.05 4.06 -7.87
N LYS A 116 -10.73 3.54 -6.83
CA LYS A 116 -10.95 4.23 -5.55
C LYS A 116 -10.66 3.30 -4.37
N PRO A 117 -10.36 3.86 -3.18
CA PRO A 117 -10.28 3.05 -1.96
C PRO A 117 -11.58 2.26 -1.74
N ASN A 118 -11.45 1.03 -1.23
CA ASN A 118 -12.56 0.12 -0.96
C ASN A 118 -12.83 -0.05 0.55
N ALA A 119 -13.76 -0.94 0.89
CA ALA A 119 -14.17 -1.22 2.28
C ALA A 119 -13.01 -1.59 3.21
N THR A 120 -11.95 -2.26 2.73
CA THR A 120 -10.75 -2.56 3.53
C THR A 120 -10.06 -1.28 4.00
N HIS A 121 -9.92 -0.30 3.11
CA HIS A 121 -9.23 0.96 3.41
C HIS A 121 -10.03 1.80 4.41
N PHE A 122 -11.35 1.87 4.23
CA PHE A 122 -12.23 2.57 5.17
C PHE A 122 -12.35 1.85 6.52
N ALA A 123 -12.26 0.52 6.56
CA ALA A 123 -12.18 -0.20 7.82
C ALA A 123 -10.88 0.10 8.58
N ILE A 124 -9.74 0.28 7.90
CA ILE A 124 -8.49 0.74 8.53
C ILE A 124 -8.64 2.15 9.12
N LYS A 125 -9.33 3.06 8.42
CA LYS A 125 -9.70 4.38 8.96
C LYS A 125 -10.50 4.23 10.25
N ASP A 126 -11.55 3.41 10.24
CA ASP A 126 -12.42 3.19 11.39
C ASP A 126 -11.63 2.58 12.57
N LEU A 127 -10.72 1.63 12.32
CA LEU A 127 -9.85 1.08 13.36
C LEU A 127 -8.88 2.11 13.95
N ASN A 128 -8.44 3.10 13.16
CA ASN A 128 -7.66 4.22 13.66
C ASN A 128 -8.50 5.18 14.51
N GLU A 129 -9.73 5.48 14.11
CA GLU A 129 -10.67 6.28 14.90
C GLU A 129 -11.05 5.62 16.24
N LEU A 130 -11.05 4.28 16.27
CA LEU A 130 -11.20 3.50 17.49
C LEU A 130 -9.93 3.43 18.35
N GLY A 131 -8.82 4.04 17.91
CA GLY A 131 -7.54 4.05 18.64
C GLY A 131 -6.78 2.72 18.62
N LEU A 132 -7.16 1.77 17.77
CA LEU A 132 -6.57 0.42 17.69
C LEU A 132 -5.42 0.33 16.68
N VAL A 133 -5.44 1.17 15.64
CA VAL A 133 -4.41 1.28 14.61
C VAL A 133 -3.76 2.66 14.69
N GLY A 134 -2.43 2.70 14.80
CA GLY A 134 -1.67 3.94 14.93
C GLY A 134 -0.93 4.37 13.66
N SER A 135 -0.68 3.45 12.74
CA SER A 135 0.14 3.72 11.56
C SER A 135 -0.05 2.68 10.46
N VAL A 136 0.28 3.06 9.22
CA VAL A 136 0.27 2.19 8.04
C VAL A 136 1.64 2.23 7.34
N ILE A 137 2.13 1.07 6.95
CA ILE A 137 3.20 0.90 5.98
C ILE A 137 2.58 0.17 4.78
N THR A 138 2.67 0.72 3.59
CA THR A 138 2.10 0.09 2.39
C THR A 138 3.18 -0.18 1.35
N GLN A 139 3.10 -1.34 0.72
CA GLN A 139 3.86 -1.66 -0.50
C GLN A 139 3.17 -1.12 -1.76
N ASN A 140 1.91 -0.72 -1.65
CA ASN A 140 1.13 -0.27 -2.80
C ASN A 140 1.59 1.12 -3.23
N VAL A 141 1.42 1.39 -4.53
CA VAL A 141 1.77 2.66 -5.17
C VAL A 141 0.51 3.42 -5.64
N ASP A 142 -0.67 2.95 -5.24
CA ASP A 142 -1.99 3.46 -5.62
C ASP A 142 -2.43 4.72 -4.85
N SER A 143 -1.77 5.04 -3.73
CA SER A 143 -2.10 6.15 -2.84
C SER A 143 -3.49 6.06 -2.19
N PHE A 144 -4.12 4.88 -2.12
CA PHE A 144 -5.48 4.76 -1.57
C PHE A 144 -5.56 5.00 -0.06
N HIS A 145 -4.49 4.70 0.67
CA HIS A 145 -4.41 4.99 2.10
C HIS A 145 -4.53 6.48 2.40
N SER A 146 -3.80 7.35 1.69
CA SER A 146 -3.89 8.80 1.91
C SER A 146 -5.23 9.39 1.47
N GLN A 147 -5.92 8.76 0.51
CA GLN A 147 -7.27 9.13 0.10
C GLN A 147 -8.32 8.70 1.14
N ALA A 148 -8.21 7.48 1.67
CA ALA A 148 -9.20 6.94 2.61
C ALA A 148 -9.04 7.54 4.01
N HIS A 149 -7.81 7.77 4.47
CA HIS A 149 -7.52 8.22 5.83
C HIS A 149 -6.28 9.16 5.85
N PRO A 150 -6.44 10.43 5.42
CA PRO A 150 -5.33 11.38 5.27
C PRO A 150 -4.61 11.72 6.58
N ASN A 151 -5.29 11.57 7.72
CA ASN A 151 -4.73 11.89 9.04
C ASN A 151 -3.95 10.73 9.67
N LEU A 152 -4.05 9.52 9.11
CA LEU A 152 -3.33 8.35 9.59
C LEU A 152 -1.93 8.30 8.97
N GLN A 153 -0.91 8.31 9.81
CA GLN A 153 0.48 8.24 9.37
C GLN A 153 0.71 7.04 8.45
N THR A 154 1.01 7.30 7.18
CA THR A 154 1.19 6.29 6.14
C THR A 154 2.59 6.39 5.53
N THR A 155 3.32 5.27 5.50
CA THR A 155 4.61 5.15 4.82
C THR A 155 4.44 4.34 3.53
N GLU A 156 4.56 5.01 2.39
CA GLU A 156 4.53 4.41 1.05
C GLU A 156 5.91 3.83 0.71
N LEU A 157 6.14 2.56 1.09
CA LEU A 157 7.45 1.92 1.08
C LEU A 157 8.08 1.88 -0.32
N HIS A 158 7.25 1.72 -1.35
CA HIS A 158 7.68 1.64 -2.75
C HIS A 158 7.32 2.90 -3.55
N GLY A 159 7.09 4.03 -2.88
CA GLY A 159 6.70 5.28 -3.52
C GLY A 159 5.26 5.26 -4.02
N TYR A 160 4.96 6.01 -5.08
CA TYR A 160 3.59 6.22 -5.55
C TYR A 160 3.53 6.62 -7.02
N LEU A 161 2.39 6.35 -7.66
CA LEU A 161 2.18 6.64 -9.08
C LEU A 161 1.61 8.03 -9.36
N ARG A 162 1.13 8.76 -8.35
CA ARG A 162 0.57 10.13 -8.50
C ARG A 162 1.59 11.19 -8.95
N SER A 163 2.88 10.86 -8.96
CA SER A 163 3.94 11.76 -9.40
C SER A 163 4.95 11.06 -10.32
N THR A 164 5.68 11.87 -11.07
CA THR A 164 6.94 11.50 -11.71
C THR A 164 8.09 12.22 -11.01
N VAL A 165 9.29 11.64 -11.07
CA VAL A 165 10.51 12.21 -10.50
C VAL A 165 11.62 12.22 -11.54
N CYS A 166 12.35 13.33 -11.63
CA CYS A 166 13.52 13.42 -12.47
C CYS A 166 14.68 12.62 -11.86
N THR A 167 15.30 11.76 -12.67
CA THR A 167 16.44 10.94 -12.24
C THR A 167 17.74 11.74 -12.12
N SER A 168 17.76 13.00 -12.58
CA SER A 168 18.94 13.85 -12.57
C SER A 168 18.88 14.96 -11.50
N CYS A 169 17.77 15.69 -11.39
CA CYS A 169 17.64 16.78 -10.42
C CYS A 169 16.67 16.48 -9.27
N HIS A 170 16.06 15.29 -9.25
CA HIS A 170 15.10 14.85 -8.23
C HIS A 170 13.85 15.73 -8.07
N GLU A 171 13.56 16.57 -9.08
CA GLU A 171 12.31 17.32 -9.13
C GLU A 171 11.15 16.34 -9.26
N GLU A 172 10.13 16.55 -8.45
CA GLU A 172 8.89 15.80 -8.52
C GLU A 172 7.84 16.61 -9.27
N LEU A 173 7.14 15.98 -10.21
CA LEU A 173 6.14 16.59 -11.08
C LEU A 173 4.85 15.78 -11.04
N SER A 174 3.70 16.43 -11.23
CA SER A 174 2.40 15.76 -11.24
C SER A 174 2.33 14.70 -12.34
N ARG A 175 1.82 13.51 -12.01
CA ARG A 175 1.58 12.46 -13.01
C ARG A 175 0.46 12.85 -13.98
N ASP A 176 -0.50 13.65 -13.56
CA ASP A 176 -1.60 14.13 -14.41
C ASP A 176 -1.10 15.14 -15.45
N GLU A 177 -0.27 16.10 -15.04
CA GLU A 177 0.38 17.02 -15.99
C GLU A 177 1.27 16.26 -16.97
N PHE A 178 2.03 15.28 -16.48
CA PHE A 178 2.82 14.40 -17.32
C PHE A 178 1.95 13.56 -18.28
N GLN A 179 0.77 13.09 -17.84
CA GLN A 179 -0.17 12.35 -18.69
C GLN A 179 -0.68 13.23 -19.84
N ASN A 180 -1.02 14.48 -19.56
CA ASN A 180 -1.47 15.44 -20.59
C ASN A 180 -0.38 15.68 -21.62
N GLU A 181 0.87 15.79 -21.17
CA GLU A 181 2.02 15.95 -22.05
C GLU A 181 2.30 14.69 -22.89
N LEU A 182 2.14 13.50 -22.31
CA LEU A 182 2.18 12.25 -23.09
C LEU A 182 1.07 12.22 -24.15
N ALA A 183 -0.15 12.62 -23.83
CA ALA A 183 -1.26 12.66 -24.79
C ALA A 183 -0.97 13.65 -25.94
N ARG A 184 -0.44 14.84 -25.61
CA ARG A 184 -0.08 15.88 -26.59
C ARG A 184 1.03 15.41 -27.54
N LEU A 185 2.06 14.76 -27.02
CA LEU A 185 3.18 14.24 -27.81
C LEU A 185 2.80 13.01 -28.65
N ASN A 186 1.70 12.32 -28.33
CA ASN A 186 1.28 11.07 -28.94
C ASN A 186 -0.21 11.08 -29.34
N PRO A 187 -0.63 11.94 -30.28
CA PRO A 187 -2.05 12.10 -30.62
C PRO A 187 -2.72 10.80 -31.10
N ALA A 188 -2.02 9.96 -31.87
CA ALA A 188 -2.55 8.66 -32.30
C ALA A 188 -2.80 7.69 -31.14
N TRP A 189 -1.89 7.64 -30.16
CA TRP A 189 -2.08 6.84 -28.94
C TRP A 189 -3.20 7.39 -28.07
N ASN A 190 -3.37 8.72 -28.04
CA ASN A 190 -4.47 9.34 -27.32
C ASN A 190 -5.83 8.99 -27.96
N VAL A 191 -5.96 9.08 -29.28
CA VAL A 191 -7.17 8.63 -30.00
C VAL A 191 -7.49 7.17 -29.67
N PHE A 192 -6.49 6.30 -29.77
CA PHE A 192 -6.65 4.88 -29.42
C PHE A 192 -7.10 4.67 -27.96
N LEU A 193 -6.55 5.42 -27.00
CA LEU A 193 -7.00 5.38 -25.61
C LEU A 193 -8.47 5.81 -25.48
N GLN A 194 -8.90 6.86 -26.17
CA GLN A 194 -10.29 7.30 -26.14
C GLN A 194 -11.24 6.26 -26.74
N GLU A 195 -10.85 5.59 -27.83
CA GLU A 195 -11.62 4.50 -28.43
C GLU A 195 -11.78 3.31 -27.45
N ILE A 196 -10.68 2.93 -26.79
CA ILE A 196 -10.70 1.88 -25.76
C ILE A 196 -11.67 2.26 -24.63
N LEU A 197 -11.57 3.49 -24.10
CA LEU A 197 -12.43 3.96 -23.03
C LEU A 197 -13.90 4.02 -23.45
N ALA A 198 -14.20 4.56 -24.64
CA ALA A 198 -15.56 4.66 -25.17
C ALA A 198 -16.20 3.28 -25.42
N SER A 199 -15.39 2.28 -25.77
CA SER A 199 -15.86 0.90 -25.96
C SER A 199 -16.17 0.17 -24.64
N GLY A 200 -15.89 0.78 -23.49
CA GLY A 200 -16.00 0.14 -22.17
C GLY A 200 -15.00 -0.99 -21.96
N ALA A 201 -14.00 -1.15 -22.83
CA ALA A 201 -13.04 -2.26 -22.76
C ALA A 201 -12.18 -2.25 -21.49
N LEU A 202 -12.09 -1.09 -20.81
CA LEU A 202 -11.44 -0.94 -19.51
C LEU A 202 -12.44 -0.93 -18.33
N ASP A 203 -13.74 -1.01 -18.59
CA ASP A 203 -14.83 -0.89 -17.59
C ASP A 203 -15.43 -2.24 -17.20
N THR A 204 -15.11 -3.32 -17.93
CA THR A 204 -15.61 -4.64 -17.57
C THR A 204 -14.86 -5.14 -16.34
N GLU A 205 -15.56 -5.27 -15.22
CA GLU A 205 -15.07 -5.94 -14.00
C GLU A 205 -14.77 -7.42 -14.24
N ASN A 206 -15.20 -7.97 -15.39
CA ASN A 206 -14.98 -9.35 -15.79
C ASN A 206 -13.56 -9.55 -16.40
N PRO A 207 -12.65 -10.26 -15.70
CA PRO A 207 -11.31 -10.54 -16.20
C PRO A 207 -11.28 -11.38 -17.49
N ASP A 208 -12.35 -12.14 -17.76
CA ASP A 208 -12.45 -13.02 -18.93
C ASP A 208 -12.82 -12.23 -20.21
N GLU A 209 -13.59 -11.15 -20.09
CA GLU A 209 -13.85 -10.23 -21.20
C GLU A 209 -12.61 -9.40 -21.56
N ARG A 210 -11.83 -8.94 -20.57
CA ARG A 210 -10.53 -8.28 -20.83
C ARG A 210 -9.56 -9.22 -21.56
N ARG A 211 -9.54 -10.51 -21.19
CA ARG A 211 -8.74 -11.54 -21.88
C ARG A 211 -9.18 -11.76 -23.31
N SER A 212 -10.49 -11.79 -23.59
CA SER A 212 -11.02 -11.98 -24.94
C SER A 212 -10.57 -10.88 -25.91
N ARG A 213 -10.19 -9.71 -25.40
CA ARG A 213 -9.72 -8.53 -26.17
C ARG A 213 -8.21 -8.27 -26.05
N GLY A 214 -7.45 -9.15 -25.37
CA GLY A 214 -5.99 -9.13 -25.37
C GLY A 214 -5.28 -8.09 -24.47
N MET A 215 -6.01 -7.26 -23.72
CA MET A 215 -5.41 -6.22 -22.86
C MET A 215 -5.32 -6.67 -21.39
N LYS A 216 -4.13 -6.56 -20.80
CA LYS A 216 -3.85 -6.98 -19.41
C LYS A 216 -3.28 -5.82 -18.59
N THR A 217 -3.98 -5.39 -17.55
CA THR A 217 -3.54 -4.38 -16.56
C THR A 217 -2.76 -5.01 -15.43
N ASN A 218 -1.66 -4.39 -15.00
CA ASN A 218 -0.83 -4.83 -13.87
C ASN A 218 -1.04 -3.97 -12.61
N PRO A 219 -0.54 -4.38 -11.43
CA PRO A 219 -0.78 -3.67 -10.17
C PRO A 219 -0.14 -2.28 -10.09
N ASP A 220 0.93 -2.05 -10.86
CA ASP A 220 1.57 -0.75 -11.06
C ASP A 220 0.86 0.08 -12.16
N GLY A 221 -0.32 -0.37 -12.59
CA GLY A 221 -1.19 0.28 -13.53
C GLY A 221 -0.88 -0.03 -15.00
N ASP A 222 0.31 -0.54 -15.37
CA ASP A 222 0.69 -0.63 -16.78
C ASP A 222 -0.12 -1.69 -17.58
N VAL A 223 -0.29 -1.47 -18.89
CA VAL A 223 -1.05 -2.35 -19.80
C VAL A 223 -0.13 -2.93 -20.86
N ASP A 224 -0.20 -4.24 -21.11
CA ASP A 224 0.52 -4.88 -22.21
C ASP A 224 -0.36 -4.97 -23.47
N ILE A 225 0.18 -4.53 -24.62
CA ILE A 225 -0.45 -4.65 -25.95
C ILE A 225 0.48 -5.42 -26.89
N PRO A 226 0.07 -6.60 -27.38
CA PRO A 226 0.79 -7.32 -28.42
C PRO A 226 0.94 -6.47 -29.69
N GLU A 227 2.13 -6.48 -30.29
CA GLU A 227 2.43 -5.85 -31.60
C GLU A 227 2.30 -4.32 -31.68
N ALA A 228 2.08 -3.64 -30.54
CA ALA A 228 1.98 -2.19 -30.55
C ALA A 228 3.30 -1.51 -30.97
N PRO A 229 3.24 -0.40 -31.74
CA PRO A 229 4.43 0.29 -32.24
C PRO A 229 5.08 1.16 -31.16
N TYR A 230 5.55 0.54 -30.07
CA TYR A 230 6.16 1.23 -28.92
C TYR A 230 7.34 2.14 -29.30
N THR A 231 8.03 1.82 -30.40
CA THR A 231 9.14 2.60 -30.95
C THR A 231 8.70 3.97 -31.49
N THR A 232 7.41 4.24 -31.62
CA THR A 232 6.89 5.57 -32.00
C THR A 232 6.54 6.44 -30.80
N PHE A 233 6.45 5.84 -29.60
CA PHE A 233 5.99 6.55 -28.41
C PHE A 233 7.03 7.58 -27.93
N ARG A 234 6.58 8.79 -27.64
CA ARG A 234 7.40 9.93 -27.21
C ARG A 234 7.05 10.32 -25.78
N TYR A 235 8.01 10.88 -25.06
CA TYR A 235 7.83 11.32 -23.68
C TYR A 235 8.63 12.60 -23.42
N PRO A 236 8.18 13.51 -22.53
CA PRO A 236 8.83 14.80 -22.31
C PRO A 236 10.10 14.66 -21.46
N ALA A 237 10.97 15.66 -21.59
CA ALA A 237 12.11 15.84 -20.68
C ALA A 237 11.68 16.55 -19.38
N CYS A 238 12.52 16.47 -18.35
CA CYS A 238 12.34 17.29 -17.15
C CYS A 238 12.47 18.79 -17.49
N PRO A 239 11.42 19.61 -17.28
CA PRO A 239 11.44 21.04 -17.64
C PRO A 239 12.49 21.83 -16.84
N LYS A 240 12.76 21.41 -15.60
CA LYS A 240 13.79 22.03 -14.75
C LYS A 240 15.20 21.73 -15.27
N CYS A 241 15.48 20.49 -15.69
CA CYS A 241 16.78 20.17 -16.27
C CYS A 241 16.96 20.75 -17.67
N LEU A 242 15.87 20.94 -18.43
CA LEU A 242 15.93 21.60 -19.73
C LEU A 242 16.38 23.07 -19.59
N THR A 243 15.82 23.79 -18.60
CA THR A 243 16.19 25.19 -18.33
C THR A 243 17.51 25.33 -17.57
N ARG A 244 17.80 24.37 -16.68
CA ARG A 244 19.00 24.37 -15.84
C ARG A 244 19.60 22.95 -15.78
N PRO A 245 20.42 22.58 -16.78
CA PRO A 245 21.03 21.26 -16.81
C PRO A 245 21.92 21.04 -15.58
N PRO A 246 21.81 19.87 -14.92
CA PRO A 246 22.64 19.55 -13.76
C PRO A 246 24.11 19.41 -14.17
N ARG A 247 25.01 19.46 -13.19
CA ARG A 247 26.42 19.15 -13.40
C ARG A 247 26.69 17.66 -13.13
N ASN A 248 27.51 17.07 -13.97
CA ASN A 248 28.05 15.73 -13.80
C ASN A 248 29.12 15.73 -12.68
N GLY A 249 29.51 14.53 -12.22
CA GLY A 249 30.52 14.39 -11.17
C GLY A 249 31.91 14.92 -11.54
N ASP A 250 32.20 15.04 -12.83
CA ASP A 250 33.43 15.62 -13.38
C ASP A 250 33.36 17.16 -13.56
N GLY A 251 32.24 17.79 -13.17
CA GLY A 251 32.01 19.22 -13.29
C GLY A 251 31.47 19.70 -14.63
N THR A 252 31.38 18.84 -15.65
CA THR A 252 30.76 19.15 -16.94
C THR A 252 29.24 19.33 -16.78
N ARG A 253 28.60 20.09 -17.68
CA ARG A 253 27.13 20.20 -17.69
C ARG A 253 26.54 19.01 -18.43
N ALA A 254 25.51 18.40 -17.84
CA ALA A 254 24.70 17.43 -18.54
C ALA A 254 23.95 18.08 -19.70
N VAL A 255 23.55 17.26 -20.67
CA VAL A 255 22.85 17.68 -21.88
C VAL A 255 21.40 17.23 -21.76
N VAL A 256 20.47 18.15 -21.98
CA VAL A 256 19.04 17.86 -22.09
C VAL A 256 18.54 18.51 -23.35
N GLU A 257 18.26 17.68 -24.35
CA GLU A 257 17.75 18.10 -25.65
C GLU A 257 16.34 17.55 -25.86
N ILE A 258 15.54 18.36 -26.53
CA ILE A 258 14.19 18.01 -26.98
C ILE A 258 14.10 18.15 -28.49
N ASP A 259 13.16 17.44 -29.11
CA ASP A 259 12.79 17.69 -30.50
C ASP A 259 11.84 18.89 -30.64
N SER A 260 11.37 19.16 -31.87
CA SER A 260 10.54 20.33 -32.18
C SER A 260 9.24 20.40 -31.38
N ASP A 261 8.73 19.26 -30.92
CA ASP A 261 7.46 19.23 -30.18
C ASP A 261 7.68 19.07 -28.68
N GLY A 262 8.91 19.03 -28.19
CA GLY A 262 9.22 18.96 -26.75
C GLY A 262 9.52 17.57 -26.19
N ALA A 263 9.61 16.52 -27.03
CA ALA A 263 9.95 15.19 -26.53
C ALA A 263 11.45 15.03 -26.29
N TRP A 264 11.80 14.26 -25.25
CA TRP A 264 13.18 13.96 -24.87
C TRP A 264 13.94 13.24 -26.00
N LYS A 265 15.14 13.72 -26.35
CA LYS A 265 16.01 13.12 -27.38
C LYS A 265 17.07 12.18 -26.79
N SER A 266 17.42 11.13 -27.54
CA SER A 266 18.46 10.14 -27.20
C SER A 266 19.88 10.71 -27.07
N SER A 267 20.13 11.90 -27.61
CA SER A 267 21.36 12.68 -27.40
C SER A 267 21.48 13.27 -26.00
N SER A 268 20.39 13.30 -25.20
CA SER A 268 20.40 13.82 -23.84
C SER A 268 21.09 12.86 -22.87
N THR A 269 21.84 13.41 -21.93
CA THR A 269 22.50 12.68 -20.84
C THR A 269 21.82 12.86 -19.48
N ALA A 270 20.82 13.74 -19.39
CA ALA A 270 20.02 13.99 -18.19
C ALA A 270 18.55 14.26 -18.52
N GLY A 271 17.77 14.63 -17.50
CA GLY A 271 16.39 15.09 -17.66
C GLY A 271 15.39 13.97 -17.93
N ILE A 272 15.75 12.72 -17.60
CA ILE A 272 14.83 11.58 -17.68
C ILE A 272 13.84 11.67 -16.51
N LEU A 273 12.55 11.59 -16.83
CA LEU A 273 11.47 11.45 -15.86
C LEU A 273 11.13 9.96 -15.71
N LYS A 274 10.95 9.51 -14.46
CA LYS A 274 10.45 8.18 -14.11
C LYS A 274 9.21 8.32 -13.21
N PRO A 275 8.30 7.35 -13.12
CA PRO A 275 7.30 7.32 -12.05
C PRO A 275 7.97 7.43 -10.66
N ALA A 276 7.34 8.10 -9.70
CA ALA A 276 7.83 8.24 -8.33
C ALA A 276 7.72 6.95 -7.49
N VAL A 277 7.82 5.79 -8.14
CA VAL A 277 7.85 4.44 -7.54
C VAL A 277 9.27 3.92 -7.45
N VAL A 278 9.54 3.04 -6.49
CA VAL A 278 10.81 2.32 -6.37
C VAL A 278 10.78 1.13 -7.32
N MET A 279 11.54 1.20 -8.41
CA MET A 279 11.61 0.11 -9.40
C MET A 279 12.41 -1.10 -8.89
N PHE A 280 12.28 -2.24 -9.56
CA PHE A 280 13.12 -3.41 -9.25
C PHE A 280 14.61 -3.08 -9.47
N GLY A 281 15.42 -3.27 -8.43
CA GLY A 281 16.84 -2.91 -8.43
C GLY A 281 17.12 -1.46 -8.02
N GLU A 282 16.10 -0.65 -7.74
CA GLU A 282 16.25 0.67 -7.13
C GLU A 282 16.27 0.54 -5.60
N ASN A 283 17.04 1.40 -4.93
CA ASN A 283 17.04 1.47 -3.48
C ASN A 283 15.87 2.31 -2.97
N ILE A 284 15.22 1.85 -1.90
CA ILE A 284 14.26 2.67 -1.15
C ILE A 284 15.01 3.86 -0.55
N LYS A 285 14.41 5.06 -0.62
CA LYS A 285 14.97 6.28 -0.03
C LYS A 285 15.33 6.04 1.45
N PRO A 286 16.53 6.43 1.93
CA PRO A 286 16.94 6.18 3.33
C PRO A 286 15.95 6.72 4.37
N SER A 287 15.35 7.88 4.12
CA SER A 287 14.33 8.47 5.00
C SER A 287 13.05 7.62 5.08
N VAL A 288 12.59 7.06 3.97
CA VAL A 288 11.42 6.16 3.92
C VAL A 288 11.73 4.85 4.65
N LYS A 289 12.92 4.29 4.41
CA LYS A 289 13.41 3.10 5.12
C LYS A 289 13.42 3.32 6.64
N ALA A 290 14.05 4.40 7.10
CA ALA A 290 14.15 4.73 8.52
C ALA A 290 12.77 4.97 9.15
N THR A 291 11.85 5.62 8.43
CA THR A 291 10.48 5.84 8.90
C THR A 291 9.72 4.52 9.07
N ALA A 292 9.84 3.60 8.11
CA ALA A 292 9.22 2.27 8.20
C ALA A 292 9.77 1.46 9.38
N GLU A 293 11.09 1.46 9.59
CA GLU A 293 11.75 0.78 10.72
C GLU A 293 11.30 1.38 12.06
N LYS A 294 11.29 2.71 12.19
CA LYS A 294 10.82 3.41 13.39
C LYS A 294 9.35 3.11 13.69
N THR A 295 8.54 2.96 12.65
CA THR A 295 7.11 2.60 12.78
C THR A 295 6.97 1.23 13.41
N ILE A 296 7.77 0.24 12.96
CA ILE A 296 7.81 -1.08 13.58
C ILE A 296 8.32 -1.01 15.02
N ASP A 297 9.37 -0.24 15.29
CA ASP A 297 9.94 -0.09 16.64
C ASP A 297 8.92 0.47 17.64
N SER A 298 8.11 1.43 17.20
CA SER A 298 7.15 2.15 18.04
C SER A 298 5.82 1.41 18.23
N ALA A 299 5.48 0.49 17.32
CA ALA A 299 4.22 -0.26 17.38
C ALA A 299 4.30 -1.41 18.38
N ASN A 300 3.20 -1.75 19.04
CA ASN A 300 3.18 -2.87 19.97
C ASN A 300 2.79 -4.20 19.31
N LYS A 301 2.10 -4.11 18.17
CA LYS A 301 1.58 -5.24 17.39
C LYS A 301 1.72 -4.94 15.91
N LEU A 302 1.78 -5.98 15.09
CA LEU A 302 1.83 -5.85 13.63
C LEU A 302 0.66 -6.61 13.00
N LEU A 303 -0.17 -5.90 12.23
CA LEU A 303 -1.25 -6.47 11.42
C LEU A 303 -0.87 -6.42 9.94
N ILE A 304 -0.82 -7.56 9.28
CA ILE A 304 -0.38 -7.71 7.88
C ILE A 304 -1.60 -8.04 7.03
N LEU A 305 -1.85 -7.26 5.98
CA LEU A 305 -3.05 -7.34 5.16
C LEU A 305 -2.71 -7.47 3.67
N GLY A 306 -3.24 -8.51 3.01
CA GLY A 306 -3.24 -8.63 1.55
C GLY A 306 -1.84 -8.59 0.91
N THR A 307 -0.85 -9.24 1.53
CA THR A 307 0.50 -9.32 0.99
C THR A 307 1.11 -10.71 1.17
N SER A 308 1.73 -11.21 0.10
CA SER A 308 2.50 -12.46 0.13
C SER A 308 3.89 -12.30 0.75
N LEU A 309 4.30 -11.07 1.08
CA LEU A 309 5.65 -10.70 1.57
C LEU A 309 6.81 -11.23 0.71
N ALA A 310 6.58 -11.43 -0.59
CA ALA A 310 7.61 -11.95 -1.48
C ALA A 310 8.81 -10.99 -1.59
N THR A 311 8.56 -9.68 -1.54
CA THR A 311 9.60 -8.66 -1.57
C THR A 311 10.29 -8.51 -0.22
N TYR A 312 11.63 -8.59 -0.23
CA TYR A 312 12.44 -8.52 0.99
C TYR A 312 12.27 -7.19 1.76
N SER A 313 11.98 -6.09 1.04
CA SER A 313 11.79 -4.76 1.61
C SER A 313 10.70 -4.70 2.69
N ALA A 314 9.59 -5.44 2.51
CA ALA A 314 8.52 -5.56 3.48
C ALA A 314 8.74 -6.75 4.44
N TRP A 315 9.20 -7.90 3.92
CA TRP A 315 9.47 -9.09 4.74
C TRP A 315 10.41 -8.81 5.92
N ARG A 316 11.46 -8.01 5.70
CA ARG A 316 12.43 -7.64 6.76
C ARG A 316 11.80 -6.86 7.92
N LEU A 317 10.72 -6.09 7.67
CA LEU A 317 10.00 -5.35 8.71
C LEU A 317 9.20 -6.31 9.60
N VAL A 318 8.64 -7.36 9.00
CA VAL A 318 7.96 -8.43 9.73
C VAL A 318 8.96 -9.23 10.56
N LYS A 319 10.13 -9.54 9.99
CA LYS A 319 11.23 -10.16 10.73
C LYS A 319 11.64 -9.30 11.94
N GLN A 320 11.82 -7.99 11.76
CA GLN A 320 12.13 -7.06 12.86
C GLN A 320 11.07 -7.10 13.96
N ALA A 321 9.78 -7.08 13.62
CA ALA A 321 8.70 -7.21 14.60
C ALA A 321 8.75 -8.55 15.37
N LYS A 322 9.03 -9.65 14.65
CA LYS A 322 9.18 -10.99 15.26
C LYS A 322 10.40 -11.06 16.19
N ASP A 323 11.55 -10.52 15.79
CA ASP A 323 12.75 -10.46 16.61
C ASP A 323 12.51 -9.65 17.90
N GLN A 324 11.62 -8.64 17.83
CA GLN A 324 11.15 -7.85 18.98
C GLN A 324 10.01 -8.53 19.78
N LYS A 325 9.66 -9.78 19.45
CA LYS A 325 8.61 -10.57 20.11
C LYS A 325 7.23 -9.90 20.10
N LYS A 326 6.94 -9.11 19.07
CA LYS A 326 5.64 -8.43 18.91
C LYS A 326 4.60 -9.43 18.40
N PRO A 327 3.34 -9.40 18.90
CA PRO A 327 2.25 -10.17 18.30
C PRO A 327 2.04 -9.79 16.83
N ILE A 328 1.88 -10.81 15.99
CA ILE A 328 1.69 -10.65 14.54
C ILE A 328 0.36 -11.28 14.13
N ALA A 329 -0.45 -10.53 13.38
CA ALA A 329 -1.63 -11.02 12.70
C ALA A 329 -1.43 -10.93 11.18
N ILE A 330 -1.87 -11.93 10.43
CA ILE A 330 -1.82 -12.01 8.97
C ILE A 330 -3.22 -12.34 8.44
N VAL A 331 -3.77 -11.40 7.67
CA VAL A 331 -5.00 -11.57 6.89
C VAL A 331 -4.62 -11.56 5.42
N ASN A 332 -4.55 -12.74 4.81
CA ASN A 332 -4.12 -12.87 3.43
C ASN A 332 -4.71 -14.14 2.78
N VAL A 333 -5.34 -13.99 1.62
CA VAL A 333 -5.75 -15.13 0.79
C VAL A 333 -4.50 -15.75 0.16
N GLY A 334 -4.29 -17.05 0.38
CA GLY A 334 -3.10 -17.78 -0.06
C GLY A 334 -1.88 -17.58 0.83
N GLY A 335 -0.82 -18.33 0.55
CA GLY A 335 0.40 -18.36 1.36
C GLY A 335 1.18 -17.05 1.41
N VAL A 336 1.93 -16.88 2.50
CA VAL A 336 2.83 -15.75 2.78
C VAL A 336 4.25 -16.28 2.96
N ARG A 337 5.25 -15.56 2.43
CA ARG A 337 6.64 -16.00 2.42
C ARG A 337 7.19 -16.18 3.85
N GLY A 338 7.52 -17.42 4.19
CA GLY A 338 8.20 -17.77 5.44
C GLY A 338 7.35 -17.50 6.68
N GLU A 339 6.01 -17.57 6.54
CA GLU A 339 5.08 -17.23 7.61
C GLU A 339 5.12 -18.20 8.79
N GLU A 340 5.53 -19.45 8.56
CA GLU A 340 5.70 -20.46 9.60
C GLU A 340 6.62 -19.98 10.72
N ALA A 341 7.68 -19.24 10.37
CA ALA A 341 8.64 -18.68 11.33
C ALA A 341 8.02 -17.62 12.26
N PHE A 342 6.91 -17.00 11.86
CA PHE A 342 6.25 -15.97 12.67
C PHE A 342 5.39 -16.57 13.79
N PHE A 343 5.00 -17.85 13.67
CA PHE A 343 4.02 -18.49 14.55
C PHE A 343 4.54 -19.67 15.39
N VAL A 344 5.84 -20.03 15.31
CA VAL A 344 6.43 -21.23 15.95
C VAL A 344 6.21 -21.33 17.46
N GLU A 345 6.15 -20.19 18.16
CA GLU A 345 6.16 -20.12 19.63
C GLU A 345 4.78 -19.80 20.21
N LEU A 346 3.72 -19.87 19.40
CA LEU A 346 2.37 -19.56 19.87
C LEU A 346 1.81 -20.71 20.71
N ASP A 347 1.11 -20.35 21.77
CA ASP A 347 0.26 -21.28 22.51
C ASP A 347 -0.81 -21.86 21.56
N PRO A 348 -0.88 -23.19 21.37
CA PRO A 348 -1.89 -23.81 20.51
C PRO A 348 -3.34 -23.49 20.88
N ASP A 349 -3.60 -23.13 22.14
CA ASP A 349 -4.92 -22.84 22.69
C ASP A 349 -5.26 -21.33 22.69
N GLN A 350 -4.33 -20.49 22.21
CA GLN A 350 -4.56 -19.04 22.10
C GLN A 350 -5.71 -18.73 21.14
N ARG A 351 -6.50 -17.71 21.48
CA ARG A 351 -7.73 -17.35 20.73
C ARG A 351 -7.58 -16.17 19.77
N GLY A 352 -6.35 -15.69 19.59
CA GLY A 352 -6.01 -14.55 18.72
C GLY A 352 -5.08 -13.53 19.39
N SER A 353 -4.97 -13.54 20.71
CA SER A 353 -4.20 -12.54 21.48
C SER A 353 -2.69 -12.56 21.19
N GLN A 354 -2.13 -13.71 20.84
CA GLN A 354 -0.69 -13.85 20.55
C GLN A 354 -0.39 -13.74 19.05
N GLY A 355 -1.33 -14.15 18.21
CA GLY A 355 -1.23 -14.00 16.76
C GLY A 355 -2.45 -14.55 16.04
N VAL A 356 -2.63 -14.11 14.80
CA VAL A 356 -3.74 -14.53 13.95
C VAL A 356 -3.22 -14.84 12.55
N ARG A 357 -3.73 -15.89 11.94
CA ARG A 357 -3.57 -16.22 10.54
C ARG A 357 -4.91 -16.65 9.96
N THR A 358 -5.43 -15.90 9.00
CA THR A 358 -6.71 -16.21 8.34
C THR A 358 -6.66 -15.90 6.84
N GLU A 359 -7.37 -16.70 6.05
CA GLU A 359 -7.54 -16.51 4.59
C GLU A 359 -8.86 -15.81 4.24
N VAL A 360 -9.64 -15.35 5.22
CA VAL A 360 -10.86 -14.58 4.95
C VAL A 360 -10.49 -13.27 4.23
N PRO A 361 -11.17 -12.90 3.12
CA PRO A 361 -10.92 -11.67 2.37
C PRO A 361 -10.99 -10.42 3.26
N THR A 362 -10.06 -9.47 3.05
CA THR A 362 -9.93 -8.30 3.92
C THR A 362 -11.13 -7.35 3.83
N ASP A 363 -11.76 -7.29 2.66
CA ASP A 363 -12.94 -6.49 2.34
C ASP A 363 -14.23 -7.04 2.94
N GLU A 364 -14.25 -8.30 3.34
CA GLU A 364 -15.32 -8.90 4.16
C GLU A 364 -14.99 -8.82 5.65
N LEU A 365 -13.76 -9.20 6.02
CA LEU A 365 -13.35 -9.37 7.41
C LEU A 365 -13.28 -8.06 8.20
N LEU A 366 -12.60 -7.04 7.66
CA LEU A 366 -12.37 -5.81 8.42
C LEU A 366 -13.65 -5.00 8.67
N PRO A 367 -14.58 -4.85 7.70
CA PRO A 367 -15.87 -4.21 7.98
C PRO A 367 -16.69 -4.95 9.05
N ALA A 368 -16.72 -6.29 9.00
CA ALA A 368 -17.41 -7.10 10.01
C ALA A 368 -16.78 -6.91 11.41
N LEU A 369 -15.45 -6.89 11.49
CA LEU A 369 -14.70 -6.62 12.72
C LEU A 369 -15.00 -5.23 13.29
N VAL A 370 -15.00 -4.19 12.45
CA VAL A 370 -15.34 -2.83 12.87
C VAL A 370 -16.77 -2.76 13.41
N GLY A 371 -17.72 -3.43 12.75
CA GLY A 371 -19.11 -3.53 13.22
C GLY A 371 -19.22 -4.16 14.61
N GLN A 372 -18.47 -5.23 14.86
CA GLN A 372 -18.41 -5.87 16.18
C GLN A 372 -17.77 -4.97 17.24
N LEU A 373 -16.63 -4.34 16.94
CA LEU A 373 -15.93 -3.44 17.86
C LEU A 373 -16.79 -2.25 18.29
N ARG A 374 -17.50 -1.62 17.33
CA ARG A 374 -18.45 -0.53 17.61
C ARG A 374 -19.60 -0.98 18.50
N SER A 375 -20.11 -2.19 18.27
CA SER A 375 -21.19 -2.79 19.09
C SER A 375 -20.74 -3.06 20.52
N SER A 376 -19.51 -3.58 20.72
CA SER A 376 -18.93 -3.80 22.05
C SER A 376 -18.78 -2.50 22.85
N ILE A 377 -18.39 -1.41 22.19
CA ILE A 377 -18.29 -0.09 22.83
C ILE A 377 -19.67 0.43 23.23
N ALA A 378 -20.66 0.33 22.35
CA ALA A 378 -22.04 0.78 22.62
C ALA A 378 -22.71 0.02 23.78
N GLN A 379 -22.32 -1.24 24.01
CA GLN A 379 -22.84 -2.08 25.09
C GLN A 379 -22.12 -1.89 26.43
N THR A 380 -21.02 -1.13 26.48
CA THR A 380 -20.32 -0.84 27.73
C THR A 380 -21.07 0.26 28.48
N PRO A 381 -21.69 0.01 29.65
CA PRO A 381 -22.44 1.03 30.36
C PRO A 381 -21.49 2.16 30.78
N SER A 382 -21.79 3.40 30.39
CA SER A 382 -21.16 4.59 30.96
C SER A 382 -21.30 4.52 32.48
N LYS A 383 -20.20 4.23 33.18
CA LYS A 383 -20.10 4.52 34.61
C LYS A 383 -20.03 6.03 34.73
N ALA A 384 -21.20 6.66 34.79
CA ALA A 384 -21.30 8.01 35.32
C ALA A 384 -20.74 7.99 36.76
N PRO A 385 -19.96 9.00 37.19
CA PRO A 385 -19.52 9.10 38.57
C PRO A 385 -20.77 9.27 39.44
N GLY A 386 -21.05 8.27 40.29
CA GLY A 386 -22.10 8.39 41.29
C GLY A 386 -21.77 9.52 42.24
N LEU A 387 -22.53 10.62 42.16
CA LEU A 387 -22.62 11.61 43.22
C LEU A 387 -23.18 10.92 44.46
N VAL A 388 -22.30 10.57 45.39
CA VAL A 388 -22.68 10.18 46.75
C VAL A 388 -23.23 11.44 47.41
N ALA A 389 -24.56 11.52 47.51
CA ALA A 389 -25.22 12.53 48.34
C ALA A 389 -24.99 12.17 49.80
N GLU A 390 -24.01 12.83 50.43
CA GLU A 390 -23.90 12.84 51.89
C GLU A 390 -25.12 13.55 52.49
N THR A 391 -25.99 12.78 53.12
CA THR A 391 -27.03 13.29 54.02
C THR A 391 -26.36 13.88 55.27
N ARG A 392 -26.17 15.20 55.30
CA ARG A 392 -25.97 15.94 56.55
C ARG A 392 -27.24 16.71 56.89
N GLY A 393 -28.02 16.15 57.81
CA GLY A 393 -28.97 16.92 58.58
C GLY A 393 -28.21 17.83 59.55
N SER A 394 -28.43 19.14 59.44
CA SER A 394 -28.18 20.08 60.52
C SER A 394 -29.46 20.90 60.71
N SER A 395 -30.23 20.50 61.71
CA SER A 395 -31.17 21.36 62.39
C SER A 395 -30.49 22.65 62.87
N VAL A 396 -31.30 23.69 63.04
CA VAL A 396 -31.04 24.91 63.81
C VAL A 396 -30.46 26.08 63.01
N PHE A 397 -31.35 26.73 62.24
CA PHE A 397 -31.34 28.19 62.12
C PHE A 397 -32.49 28.73 62.97
N LYS A 398 -32.16 29.03 64.23
CA LYS A 398 -32.95 29.88 65.11
C LYS A 398 -31.95 30.45 66.12
N ASP A 399 -31.43 31.63 65.80
CA ASP A 399 -31.48 32.79 66.69
C ASP A 399 -30.75 34.01 66.11
N MET A 400 -31.48 35.14 66.12
CA MET A 400 -31.01 36.51 66.35
C MET A 400 -30.09 37.17 65.30
N LEU A 401 -30.32 38.38 64.78
CA LEU A 401 -31.22 39.51 65.06
C LEU A 401 -31.08 40.51 63.89
N SER A 402 -32.16 41.20 63.55
CA SER A 402 -32.21 42.47 62.77
C SER A 402 -32.10 42.40 61.25
#